data_AF-A0A967MJ91-F1
#
_entry.id   AF-A0A967MJ91-F1
#
_cell.length_a   1.000
_cell.length_b   1.000
_cell.length_c   1.000
_cell.angle_alpha   90.00
_cell.angle_beta   90.00
_cell.angle_gamma   90.00
#
_symmetry.space_group_name_H-M   'P 1'
#
loop_
_entity.id
_entity.type
_entity.pdbx_description
1 polymer ?
#
loop_
_entity_poly.entity_id
_entity_poly.type
_entity_poly.pdbx_seq_one_letter_code
_entity_poly.pdbx_strand_id
1 'polypeptide(L)'
;YRFFVDRLRADEPSLVAADRTRVSQFFADAHGELESMLTRTSELLTTLTDHTAVVVGPAAGAATVRSVQLVDLSSHTAMVVAVMSNSVVEKRVIEVMTELTPDLVEEAGRRLAVAVEGRTLADLTAEPGDDDPLVAAAIEALRASLPTGEVFVGGASRMADAFEAVEQVRDVLAILEQQIVVVSLIRDVLDRGMRVAIGGETGVEPLAECSLVVAPYAI
;
A
#
# COMPACT_ATOMS: atom_id res chain seq x y z
N TYR A 1 -13.91 -2.71 -27.54
CA TYR A 1 -12.78 -1.92 -27.01
C TYR A 1 -11.52 -2.77 -26.78
N ARG A 2 -11.59 -3.89 -26.04
CA ARG A 2 -10.44 -4.81 -25.79
C ARG A 2 -9.58 -5.16 -27.03
N PHE A 3 -10.21 -5.62 -28.12
CA PHE A 3 -9.51 -5.96 -29.38
C PHE A 3 -8.65 -4.81 -29.98
N PHE A 4 -9.04 -3.56 -29.76
CA PHE A 4 -8.30 -2.38 -30.24
C PHE A 4 -7.07 -2.10 -29.37
N VAL A 5 -7.23 -2.17 -28.05
CA VAL A 5 -6.13 -2.01 -27.08
C VAL A 5 -5.07 -3.08 -27.28
N ASP A 6 -5.47 -4.33 -27.52
CA ASP A 6 -4.53 -5.43 -27.73
C ASP A 6 -3.72 -5.27 -29.02
N ARG A 7 -4.28 -4.62 -30.06
CA ARG A 7 -3.58 -4.32 -31.30
C ARG A 7 -2.60 -3.15 -31.20
N LEU A 8 -2.91 -2.13 -30.39
CA LEU A 8 -1.99 -1.00 -30.15
C LEU A 8 -0.70 -1.42 -29.45
N ARG A 9 -0.70 -2.56 -28.74
CA ARG A 9 0.49 -3.10 -28.06
C ARG A 9 1.51 -3.75 -28.98
N ALA A 10 1.14 -4.01 -30.25
CA ALA A 10 2.04 -4.65 -31.21
C ALA A 10 3.13 -3.69 -31.71
N ASP A 11 2.87 -2.39 -31.67
CA ASP A 11 3.85 -1.35 -31.99
C ASP A 11 4.38 -0.79 -30.65
N GLU A 12 5.67 -0.91 -30.35
CA GLU A 12 6.27 -0.30 -29.15
C GLU A 12 6.37 1.23 -29.35
N PRO A 13 5.47 2.05 -28.78
CA PRO A 13 5.53 3.48 -28.98
C PRO A 13 6.53 4.04 -27.96
N SER A 14 7.58 4.72 -28.44
CA SER A 14 8.46 5.46 -27.55
C SER A 14 7.78 6.76 -27.10
N LEU A 15 7.96 7.14 -25.84
CA LEU A 15 7.59 8.48 -25.36
C LEU A 15 8.16 9.57 -26.28
N VAL A 16 7.35 10.60 -26.54
CA VAL A 16 7.78 11.77 -27.30
C VAL A 16 8.91 12.46 -26.52
N ALA A 17 9.89 13.03 -27.24
CA ALA A 17 11.10 13.59 -26.63
C ALA A 17 10.81 14.64 -25.54
N ALA A 18 9.73 15.41 -25.67
CA ALA A 18 9.32 16.38 -24.66
C ALA A 18 8.95 15.73 -23.32
N ASP A 19 8.20 14.62 -23.35
CA ASP A 19 7.79 13.91 -22.15
C ASP A 19 8.95 13.16 -21.51
N ARG A 20 9.87 12.62 -22.32
CA ARG A 20 11.14 12.07 -21.80
C ARG A 20 11.93 13.11 -21.03
N THR A 21 12.08 14.31 -21.57
CA THR A 21 12.80 15.40 -20.89
C THR A 21 12.12 15.79 -19.57
N ARG A 22 10.79 15.88 -19.54
CA ARG A 22 10.02 16.17 -18.31
C ARG A 22 10.24 15.11 -17.24
N VAL A 23 10.18 13.83 -17.62
CA VAL A 23 10.45 12.71 -16.71
C VAL A 23 11.89 12.76 -16.19
N SER A 24 12.88 13.00 -17.06
CA SER A 24 14.28 13.09 -16.64
C SER A 24 14.55 14.27 -15.69
N GLN A 25 13.95 15.44 -15.94
CA GLN A 25 14.06 16.60 -15.05
C GLN A 25 13.41 16.34 -13.69
N PHE A 26 12.22 15.72 -13.67
CA PHE A 26 11.54 15.35 -12.45
C PHE A 26 12.42 14.48 -11.53
N PHE A 27 13.06 13.44 -12.08
CA PHE A 27 13.92 12.56 -11.30
C PHE A 27 15.26 13.20 -10.91
N ALA A 28 15.75 14.18 -11.68
CA ALA A 28 16.93 14.96 -11.30
C ALA A 28 16.66 15.83 -10.06
N ASP A 29 15.42 16.30 -9.91
CA ASP A 29 14.98 17.15 -8.80
C ASP A 29 14.31 16.36 -7.66
N ALA A 30 14.10 15.05 -7.84
CA ALA A 30 13.49 14.16 -6.86
C ALA A 30 14.50 13.85 -5.74
N HIS A 31 14.60 14.78 -4.79
CA HIS A 31 15.31 14.63 -3.53
C HIS A 31 14.32 14.84 -2.39
N GLY A 32 14.26 13.92 -1.42
CA GLY A 32 13.38 14.04 -0.25
C GLY A 32 12.82 12.72 0.28
N GLU A 33 11.82 12.84 1.15
CA GLU A 33 11.09 11.73 1.76
C GLU A 33 10.23 10.98 0.72
N LEU A 34 10.09 9.66 0.90
CA LEU A 34 9.41 8.76 -0.05
C LEU A 34 7.97 9.21 -0.35
N GLU A 35 7.21 9.60 0.67
CA GLU A 35 5.81 10.07 0.51
C GLU A 35 5.70 11.30 -0.40
N SER A 36 6.62 12.26 -0.24
CA SER A 36 6.69 13.44 -1.09
C SER A 36 7.01 13.06 -2.55
N MET A 37 7.89 12.09 -2.76
CA MET A 37 8.23 11.58 -4.09
C MET A 37 7.03 10.87 -4.74
N LEU A 38 6.31 10.03 -4.00
CA LEU A 38 5.14 9.30 -4.51
C LEU A 38 3.98 10.26 -4.85
N THR A 39 3.75 11.28 -4.02
CA THR A 39 2.78 12.34 -4.28
C THR A 39 3.09 13.05 -5.60
N ARG A 40 4.31 13.57 -5.77
CA ARG A 40 4.72 14.26 -6.99
C ARG A 40 4.69 13.37 -8.23
N THR A 41 4.93 12.06 -8.06
CA THR A 41 4.83 11.09 -9.15
C THR A 41 3.39 10.99 -9.65
N SER A 42 2.41 10.97 -8.75
CA SER A 42 0.99 10.99 -9.14
C SER A 42 0.63 12.25 -9.93
N GLU A 43 1.14 13.42 -9.54
CA GLU A 43 0.93 14.68 -10.26
C GLU A 43 1.58 14.71 -11.64
N LEU A 44 2.80 14.17 -11.76
CA LEU A 44 3.50 14.05 -13.05
C LEU A 44 2.72 13.16 -14.01
N LEU A 45 2.28 11.98 -13.56
CA LEU A 45 1.47 11.07 -14.37
C LEU A 45 0.18 11.74 -14.84
N THR A 46 -0.44 12.51 -13.95
CA THR A 46 -1.64 13.28 -14.26
C THR A 46 -1.39 14.33 -15.36
N THR A 47 -0.23 15.00 -15.32
CA THR A 47 0.15 16.00 -16.31
C THR A 47 0.46 15.38 -17.67
N LEU A 48 1.08 14.20 -17.68
CA LEU A 48 1.46 13.50 -18.90
C LEU A 48 0.28 12.80 -19.60
N THR A 49 -0.66 12.28 -18.82
CA THR A 49 -1.77 11.47 -19.35
C THR A 49 -3.06 12.26 -19.50
N ASP A 50 -3.20 13.40 -18.83
CA ASP A 50 -4.46 14.15 -18.72
C ASP A 50 -5.58 13.39 -17.98
N HIS A 51 -5.24 12.35 -17.21
CA HIS A 51 -6.15 11.53 -16.43
C HIS A 51 -5.81 11.61 -14.93
N THR A 52 -6.74 11.19 -14.07
CA THR A 52 -6.42 10.97 -12.65
C THR A 52 -5.43 9.82 -12.52
N ALA A 53 -4.35 10.06 -11.79
CA ALA A 53 -3.32 9.06 -11.56
C ALA A 53 -3.33 8.59 -10.11
N VAL A 54 -3.05 7.31 -9.92
CA VAL A 54 -2.96 6.68 -8.60
C VAL A 54 -1.61 6.01 -8.49
N VAL A 55 -0.88 6.31 -7.41
CA VAL A 55 0.38 5.64 -7.05
C VAL A 55 0.17 4.95 -5.72
N VAL A 56 0.44 3.65 -5.69
CA VAL A 56 0.41 2.85 -4.46
C VAL A 56 1.83 2.75 -3.93
N GLY A 57 2.05 3.24 -2.71
CA GLY A 57 3.30 3.09 -1.99
C GLY A 57 3.62 1.63 -1.70
N PRO A 58 4.89 1.30 -1.43
CA PRO A 58 5.26 -0.07 -1.08
C PRO A 58 4.46 -0.50 0.16
N ALA A 59 3.73 -1.61 0.05
CA ALA A 59 3.00 -2.14 1.19
C ALA A 59 4.02 -2.59 2.27
N ALA A 60 3.87 -2.09 3.50
CA ALA A 60 4.71 -2.60 4.60
C ALA A 60 4.49 -4.12 4.82
N GLY A 61 3.35 -4.65 4.37
CA GLY A 61 3.04 -6.09 4.41
C GLY A 61 3.84 -7.00 3.47
N ALA A 62 4.61 -6.48 2.49
CA ALA A 62 5.55 -7.29 1.71
C ALA A 62 6.95 -7.34 2.34
N ALA A 63 7.23 -6.41 3.26
CA ALA A 63 8.49 -6.39 3.99
C ALA A 63 8.47 -7.44 5.10
N THR A 64 9.58 -8.14 5.24
CA THR A 64 9.78 -9.09 6.35
C THR A 64 10.21 -8.31 7.58
N VAL A 65 9.82 -8.76 8.77
CA VAL A 65 10.32 -8.19 10.02
C VAL A 65 11.81 -8.53 10.15
N ARG A 66 12.66 -7.51 10.25
CA ARG A 66 14.11 -7.65 10.43
C ARG A 66 14.50 -7.77 11.90
N SER A 67 13.80 -7.04 12.77
CA SER A 67 13.95 -7.13 14.21
C SER A 67 12.68 -6.63 14.89
N VAL A 68 12.36 -7.19 16.05
CA VAL A 68 11.25 -6.73 16.88
C VAL A 68 11.74 -6.52 18.31
N GLN A 69 11.18 -5.51 18.98
CA GLN A 69 11.42 -5.24 20.39
C GLN A 69 10.10 -5.00 21.10
N LEU A 70 10.02 -5.50 22.33
CA LEU A 70 8.92 -5.24 23.23
C LEU A 70 9.43 -4.38 24.39
N VAL A 71 8.73 -3.28 24.65
CA VAL A 71 9.12 -2.28 25.65
C VAL A 71 7.96 -2.07 26.59
N ASP A 72 8.16 -2.22 27.90
CA ASP A 72 7.16 -1.84 28.88
C ASP A 72 7.05 -0.32 29.00
N LEU A 73 5.83 0.19 29.02
CA LEU A 73 5.53 1.61 29.22
C LEU A 73 4.90 1.84 30.60
N SER A 74 4.14 0.88 31.10
CA SER A 74 3.48 0.89 32.41
C SER A 74 3.26 -0.54 32.90
N SER A 75 2.67 -0.71 34.09
CA SER A 75 2.35 -2.03 34.65
C SER A 75 1.38 -2.86 33.80
N HIS A 76 0.63 -2.26 32.87
CA HIS A 76 -0.35 -2.95 32.02
C HIS A 76 -0.28 -2.51 30.56
N THR A 77 0.78 -1.78 30.19
CA THR A 77 0.95 -1.23 28.85
C THR A 77 2.34 -1.53 28.34
N ALA A 78 2.43 -2.14 27.16
CA ALA A 78 3.68 -2.35 26.44
C ALA A 78 3.61 -1.70 25.05
N MET A 79 4.77 -1.56 24.42
CA MET A 79 4.90 -1.13 23.04
C MET A 79 5.72 -2.16 22.27
N VAL A 80 5.18 -2.64 21.15
CA VAL A 80 5.91 -3.42 20.17
C VAL A 80 6.50 -2.49 19.12
N VAL A 81 7.78 -2.65 18.84
CA VAL A 81 8.53 -1.92 17.82
C VAL A 81 9.10 -2.92 16.83
N ALA A 82 8.60 -2.92 15.59
CA ALA A 82 9.10 -3.78 14.52
C ALA A 82 9.84 -2.96 13.46
N VAL A 83 11.06 -3.37 13.15
CA VAL A 83 11.85 -2.82 12.04
C VAL A 83 11.68 -3.75 10.85
N MET A 84 11.25 -3.19 9.73
CA MET A 84 10.95 -3.91 8.51
C MET A 84 12.18 -3.97 7.59
N SER A 85 12.22 -4.93 6.65
CA SER A 85 13.32 -5.07 5.69
C SER A 85 13.45 -3.89 4.72
N ASN A 86 12.39 -3.11 4.53
CA ASN A 86 12.37 -1.86 3.78
C ASN A 86 12.74 -0.62 4.63
N SER A 87 13.29 -0.81 5.83
CA SER A 87 13.65 0.25 6.80
C SER A 87 12.48 1.02 7.41
N VAL A 88 11.23 0.61 7.17
CA VAL A 88 10.05 1.14 7.89
C VAL A 88 10.08 0.67 9.34
N VAL A 89 9.66 1.52 10.26
CA VAL A 89 9.55 1.19 11.70
C VAL A 89 8.10 1.29 12.13
N GLU A 90 7.52 0.15 12.48
CA GLU A 90 6.16 0.02 13.02
C GLU A 90 6.20 0.08 14.55
N LYS A 91 5.33 0.88 15.16
CA LYS A 91 5.24 1.02 16.62
C LYS A 91 3.79 0.91 17.06
N ARG A 92 3.49 0.00 17.98
CA ARG A 92 2.13 -0.18 18.50
C ARG A 92 2.11 -0.32 20.00
N VAL A 93 1.22 0.43 20.63
CA VAL A 93 0.92 0.29 22.05
C VAL A 93 -0.11 -0.82 22.22
N ILE A 94 0.15 -1.71 23.16
CA ILE A 94 -0.72 -2.82 23.54
C ILE A 94 -1.04 -2.71 25.03
N GLU A 95 -2.31 -2.92 25.35
CA GLU A 95 -2.80 -2.99 26.73
C GLU A 95 -3.08 -4.45 27.08
N VAL A 96 -2.60 -4.89 28.24
CA VAL A 96 -2.76 -6.26 28.72
C VAL A 96 -3.35 -6.26 30.12
N MET A 97 -4.17 -7.27 30.40
CA MET A 97 -4.79 -7.45 31.72
C MET A 97 -3.82 -8.01 32.78
N THR A 98 -2.69 -8.55 32.34
CA THR A 98 -1.65 -9.12 33.19
C THR A 98 -0.66 -8.02 33.58
N GLU A 99 -0.25 -7.99 34.85
CA GLU A 99 0.78 -7.09 35.31
C GLU A 99 2.13 -7.44 34.67
N LEU A 100 2.73 -6.45 34.00
CA LEU A 100 3.99 -6.57 33.29
C LEU A 100 5.16 -6.46 34.27
N THR A 101 5.99 -7.49 34.29
CA THR A 101 7.31 -7.46 34.95
C THR A 101 8.42 -7.43 33.90
N PRO A 102 9.60 -6.86 34.21
CA PRO A 102 10.72 -6.83 33.27
C PRO A 102 11.08 -8.21 32.71
N ASP A 103 11.12 -9.23 33.57
CA ASP A 103 11.44 -10.61 33.18
C ASP A 103 10.39 -11.20 32.21
N LEU A 104 9.11 -10.89 32.43
CA LEU A 104 8.02 -11.35 31.57
C LEU A 104 8.10 -10.68 30.19
N VAL A 105 8.39 -9.39 30.15
CA VAL A 105 8.52 -8.61 28.92
C VAL A 105 9.74 -9.07 28.11
N GLU A 106 10.87 -9.34 28.75
CA GLU A 106 12.07 -9.86 28.11
C GLU A 106 11.81 -11.25 27.50
N GLU A 107 11.17 -12.15 28.25
CA GLU A 107 10.84 -13.49 27.78
C GLU A 107 9.83 -13.48 26.63
N ALA A 108 8.79 -12.67 26.74
CA ALA A 108 7.80 -12.47 25.68
C ALA A 108 8.44 -11.84 24.43
N GLY A 109 9.34 -10.86 24.60
CA GLY A 109 10.08 -10.23 23.51
C GLY A 109 10.92 -11.24 22.71
N ARG A 110 11.61 -12.15 23.40
CA ARG A 110 12.41 -13.19 22.76
C ARG A 110 11.55 -14.21 22.00
N ARG A 111 10.39 -14.58 22.53
CA ARG A 111 9.43 -15.46 21.83
C ARG A 111 8.80 -14.76 20.62
N LEU A 112 8.42 -13.50 20.78
CA LEU A 112 7.91 -12.67 19.70
C LEU A 112 8.92 -12.59 18.55
N ALA A 113 10.21 -12.35 18.85
CA ALA A 113 11.26 -12.32 17.83
C ALA A 113 11.34 -13.63 17.03
N VAL A 114 11.32 -14.78 17.68
CA VAL A 114 11.32 -16.09 17.00
C VAL A 114 10.06 -16.29 16.14
N ALA A 115 8.91 -15.77 16.58
CA ALA A 115 7.65 -15.92 15.87
C ALA A 115 7.55 -15.04 14.61
N VAL A 116 8.13 -13.82 14.64
CA VAL A 116 7.88 -12.80 13.61
C VAL A 116 9.09 -12.50 12.71
N GLU A 117 10.33 -12.65 13.19
CA GLU A 117 11.52 -12.30 12.41
C GLU A 117 11.63 -13.16 11.15
N GLY A 118 11.94 -12.51 10.02
CA GLY A 118 12.01 -13.13 8.70
C GLY A 118 10.65 -13.40 8.05
N ARG A 119 9.53 -13.16 8.73
CA ARG A 119 8.18 -13.31 8.18
C ARG A 119 7.58 -11.96 7.80
N THR A 120 6.63 -11.98 6.88
CA THR A 120 5.84 -10.77 6.57
C THR A 120 4.74 -10.59 7.61
N LEU A 121 4.27 -9.35 7.81
CA LEU A 121 3.14 -9.07 8.69
C LEU A 121 1.85 -9.81 8.27
N ALA A 122 1.71 -10.13 6.98
CA ALA A 122 0.57 -10.88 6.45
C ALA A 122 0.62 -12.37 6.83
N ASP A 123 1.82 -12.93 6.95
CA ASP A 123 2.04 -14.35 7.30
C ASP A 123 1.98 -14.61 8.82
N LEU A 124 1.94 -13.56 9.64
CA LEU A 124 1.89 -13.70 11.09
C LEU A 124 0.52 -14.25 11.49
N THR A 125 0.38 -15.55 11.71
CA THR A 125 -0.81 -16.12 12.36
C THR A 125 -0.60 -16.16 13.86
N ALA A 126 -1.60 -15.72 14.64
CA ALA A 126 -1.68 -16.15 16.04
C ALA A 126 -1.89 -17.67 16.01
N GLU A 127 -0.81 -18.45 16.19
CA GLU A 127 -0.97 -19.89 16.26
C GLU A 127 -1.81 -20.26 17.49
N PRO A 128 -2.74 -21.23 17.42
CA PRO A 128 -3.67 -21.57 18.50
C PRO A 128 -3.03 -22.18 19.76
N GLY A 129 -1.74 -21.95 20.01
CA GLY A 129 -0.98 -22.56 21.10
C GLY A 129 0.10 -21.67 21.72
N ASP A 130 0.16 -20.37 21.41
CA ASP A 130 1.02 -19.46 22.16
C ASP A 130 0.26 -19.01 23.42
N ASP A 131 0.53 -19.67 24.55
CA ASP A 131 -0.13 -19.45 25.84
C ASP A 131 0.16 -18.06 26.47
N ASP A 132 0.95 -17.21 25.80
CA ASP A 132 1.28 -15.89 26.30
C ASP A 132 0.40 -14.78 25.70
N PRO A 133 -0.48 -14.16 26.52
CA PRO A 133 -1.36 -13.09 26.06
C PRO A 133 -0.61 -11.86 25.54
N LEU A 134 0.62 -11.61 26.00
CA LEU A 134 1.42 -10.48 25.56
C LEU A 134 1.98 -10.68 24.14
N VAL A 135 2.43 -11.89 23.82
CA VAL A 135 2.90 -12.23 22.46
C VAL A 135 1.73 -12.23 21.49
N ALA A 136 0.60 -12.82 21.87
CA ALA A 136 -0.61 -12.81 21.05
C ALA A 136 -1.10 -11.37 20.77
N ALA A 137 -1.15 -10.51 21.79
CA ALA A 137 -1.53 -9.11 21.65
C ALA A 137 -0.56 -8.34 20.74
N ALA A 138 0.75 -8.58 20.86
CA ALA A 138 1.76 -7.95 20.00
C ALA A 138 1.61 -8.37 18.53
N ILE A 139 1.41 -9.67 18.27
CA ILE A 139 1.19 -10.19 16.90
C ILE A 139 -0.07 -9.57 16.30
N GLU A 140 -1.18 -9.54 17.06
CA GLU A 140 -2.43 -8.95 16.58
C GLU A 140 -2.29 -7.46 16.29
N ALA A 141 -1.62 -6.71 17.17
CA ALA A 141 -1.37 -5.29 16.97
C ALA A 141 -0.49 -5.01 15.73
N LEU A 142 0.51 -5.86 15.47
CA LEU A 142 1.35 -5.79 14.27
C LEU A 142 0.57 -6.15 12.99
N ARG A 143 -0.32 -7.14 13.03
CA ARG A 143 -1.22 -7.48 11.90
C ARG A 143 -2.19 -6.34 11.58
N ALA A 144 -2.80 -5.76 12.62
CA ALA A 144 -3.64 -4.58 12.49
C ALA A 144 -2.84 -3.35 12.02
N SER A 145 -1.50 -3.45 11.97
CA SER A 145 -0.64 -2.43 11.40
C SER A 145 -0.50 -2.51 9.90
N LEU A 146 -0.88 -3.61 9.23
CA LEU A 146 -0.77 -3.76 7.78
C LEU A 146 -1.32 -2.52 7.05
N PRO A 147 -0.47 -1.57 6.64
CA PRO A 147 -0.91 -0.47 5.82
C PRO A 147 -1.09 -1.13 4.46
N THR A 148 -2.33 -1.19 4.00
CA THR A 148 -2.57 -1.24 2.55
C THR A 148 -1.80 -0.06 1.98
N GLY A 149 -0.78 -0.34 1.15
CA GLY A 149 0.21 0.65 0.73
C GLY A 149 -0.45 2.00 0.45
N GLU A 150 0.11 3.06 1.03
CA GLU A 150 -0.52 4.39 0.98
C GLU A 150 -0.84 4.76 -0.45
N VAL A 151 -2.04 5.29 -0.65
CA VAL A 151 -2.54 5.65 -1.97
C VAL A 151 -2.38 7.14 -2.16
N PHE A 152 -1.61 7.52 -3.18
CA PHE A 152 -1.39 8.90 -3.59
C PHE A 152 -2.17 9.16 -4.88
N VAL A 153 -3.09 10.13 -4.83
CA VAL A 153 -3.99 10.44 -5.95
C VAL A 153 -3.64 11.81 -6.52
N GLY A 154 -3.31 11.84 -7.82
CA GLY A 154 -3.04 13.04 -8.59
C GLY A 154 -4.21 13.38 -9.53
N GLY A 155 -4.58 14.66 -9.59
CA GLY A 155 -5.61 15.18 -10.49
C GLY A 155 -6.97 14.52 -10.37
N ALA A 156 -7.44 14.32 -9.14
CA ALA A 156 -8.82 13.90 -8.86
C ALA A 156 -9.86 14.83 -9.52
N SER A 157 -9.54 16.12 -9.68
CA SER A 157 -10.41 17.08 -10.37
C SER A 157 -10.72 16.71 -11.82
N ARG A 158 -9.84 15.94 -12.49
CA ARG A 158 -10.04 15.50 -13.87
C ARG A 158 -11.20 14.51 -14.03
N MET A 159 -11.60 13.86 -12.94
CA MET A 159 -12.81 13.04 -12.93
C MET A 159 -14.06 13.88 -13.22
N ALA A 160 -14.10 15.15 -12.80
CA ALA A 160 -15.23 16.01 -13.10
C ALA A 160 -15.40 16.31 -14.60
N ASP A 161 -14.31 16.28 -15.37
CA ASP A 161 -14.32 16.48 -16.82
C ASP A 161 -14.61 15.17 -17.58
N ALA A 162 -14.44 14.01 -16.93
CA ALA A 162 -14.52 12.68 -17.56
C ALA A 162 -15.94 12.09 -17.58
N PHE A 163 -16.85 12.59 -16.74
CA PHE A 163 -18.22 12.08 -16.62
C PHE A 163 -19.26 13.18 -16.81
N GLU A 164 -20.39 12.84 -17.43
CA GLU A 164 -21.53 13.75 -17.58
C GLU A 164 -22.39 13.83 -16.31
N ALA A 165 -22.51 12.72 -15.57
CA ALA A 165 -23.32 12.65 -14.36
C ALA A 165 -22.47 12.88 -13.10
N VAL A 166 -22.90 13.84 -12.28
CA VAL A 166 -22.20 14.19 -11.03
C VAL A 166 -22.20 13.03 -10.05
N GLU A 167 -23.25 12.21 -10.03
CA GLU A 167 -23.35 11.00 -9.22
C GLU A 167 -22.20 10.03 -9.52
N GLN A 168 -21.89 9.82 -10.81
CA GLN A 168 -20.78 8.94 -11.22
C GLN A 168 -19.43 9.49 -10.75
N VAL A 169 -19.21 10.80 -10.88
CA VAL A 169 -17.99 11.44 -10.36
C VAL A 169 -17.86 11.19 -8.86
N ARG A 170 -18.94 11.35 -8.09
CA ARG A 170 -18.95 11.16 -6.64
C ARG A 170 -18.67 9.71 -6.26
N ASP A 171 -19.26 8.75 -6.97
CA ASP A 171 -19.06 7.34 -6.70
C ASP A 171 -17.60 6.92 -6.97
N VAL A 172 -17.01 7.39 -8.07
CA VAL A 172 -15.60 7.12 -8.40
C VAL A 172 -14.66 7.78 -7.38
N LEU A 173 -14.89 9.03 -7.01
CA LEU A 173 -14.10 9.71 -5.98
C LEU A 173 -14.21 9.01 -4.62
N ALA A 174 -15.40 8.54 -4.23
CA ALA A 174 -15.59 7.79 -3.00
C ALA A 174 -14.83 6.45 -2.98
N ILE A 175 -14.63 5.81 -4.13
CA ILE A 175 -13.75 4.64 -4.25
C ILE A 175 -12.28 5.04 -4.10
N LEU A 176 -11.85 6.15 -4.72
CA LEU A 176 -10.46 6.63 -4.61
C LEU A 176 -10.06 7.02 -3.18
N GLU A 177 -11.02 7.47 -2.37
CA GLU A 177 -10.82 7.72 -0.93
C GLU A 177 -10.64 6.43 -0.11
N GLN A 178 -11.14 5.29 -0.61
CA GLN A 178 -11.03 3.99 0.05
C GLN A 178 -9.73 3.28 -0.35
N GLN A 179 -8.65 3.60 0.37
CA GLN A 179 -7.31 3.06 0.11
C GLN A 179 -7.28 1.52 -0.03
N ILE A 180 -7.98 0.81 0.86
CA ILE A 180 -8.05 -0.66 0.83
C ILE A 180 -8.63 -1.18 -0.48
N VAL A 181 -9.71 -0.55 -0.97
CA VAL A 181 -10.39 -0.94 -2.22
C VAL A 181 -9.51 -0.66 -3.42
N VAL A 182 -8.83 0.48 -3.44
CA VAL A 182 -7.91 0.84 -4.53
C VAL A 182 -6.73 -0.13 -4.60
N VAL A 183 -6.11 -0.43 -3.46
CA VAL A 183 -4.97 -1.36 -3.39
C VAL A 183 -5.39 -2.77 -3.80
N SER A 184 -6.54 -3.26 -3.33
CA SER A 184 -7.04 -4.59 -3.69
C SER A 184 -7.38 -4.70 -5.16
N LEU A 185 -8.02 -3.68 -5.74
CA LEU A 185 -8.31 -3.60 -7.17
C LEU A 185 -7.03 -3.67 -8.01
N ILE A 186 -6.02 -2.86 -7.67
CA ILE A 186 -4.75 -2.82 -8.41
C ILE A 186 -4.03 -4.17 -8.33
N ARG A 187 -4.00 -4.79 -7.14
CA ARG A 187 -3.40 -6.12 -6.93
C ARG A 187 -4.13 -7.20 -7.73
N ASP A 188 -5.45 -7.25 -7.66
CA ASP A 188 -6.25 -8.23 -8.39
C ASP A 188 -6.05 -8.12 -9.92
N VAL A 189 -5.93 -6.90 -10.45
CA VAL A 189 -5.60 -6.69 -11.87
C VAL A 189 -4.20 -7.22 -12.21
N LEU A 190 -3.21 -6.96 -11.36
CA LEU A 190 -1.83 -7.44 -11.55
C LEU A 190 -1.71 -8.96 -11.41
N ASP A 191 -2.38 -9.57 -10.42
CA ASP A 191 -2.37 -11.01 -10.15
C ASP A 191 -3.03 -11.80 -11.29
N ARG A 192 -4.02 -11.20 -11.96
CA ARG A 192 -4.59 -11.71 -13.21
C ARG A 192 -3.66 -11.54 -14.42
N GLY A 193 -2.46 -10.99 -14.25
CA GLY A 193 -1.49 -10.72 -15.31
C GLY A 193 -1.92 -9.60 -16.26
N MET A 194 -2.91 -8.79 -15.86
CA MET A 194 -3.45 -7.73 -16.69
C MET A 194 -2.73 -6.41 -16.41
N ARG A 195 -2.52 -5.64 -17.48
CA ARG A 195 -2.00 -4.27 -17.43
C ARG A 195 -3.07 -3.22 -17.74
N VAL A 196 -4.21 -3.66 -18.27
CA VAL A 196 -5.35 -2.81 -18.60
C VAL A 196 -6.62 -3.58 -18.25
N ALA A 197 -7.48 -2.99 -17.42
CA ALA A 197 -8.81 -3.48 -17.10
C ALA A 197 -9.85 -2.45 -17.56
N ILE A 198 -10.84 -2.89 -18.32
CA ILE A 198 -11.83 -2.02 -18.96
C ILE A 198 -13.21 -2.34 -18.40
N GLY A 199 -13.87 -1.31 -17.86
CA GLY A 199 -15.23 -1.36 -17.36
C GLY A 199 -15.45 -2.50 -16.36
N GLY A 200 -16.33 -3.44 -16.71
CA GLY A 200 -16.67 -4.58 -15.84
C GLY A 200 -15.50 -5.49 -15.45
N GLU A 201 -14.36 -5.41 -16.15
CA GLU A 201 -13.15 -6.17 -15.79
C GLU A 201 -12.49 -5.68 -14.50
N THR A 202 -12.82 -4.46 -14.07
CA THR A 202 -12.41 -3.90 -12.78
C THR A 202 -13.06 -4.63 -11.60
N GLY A 203 -14.22 -5.28 -11.79
CA GLY A 203 -14.96 -5.93 -10.70
C GLY A 203 -15.60 -4.97 -9.70
N VAL A 204 -15.55 -3.66 -9.95
CA VAL A 204 -16.10 -2.60 -9.11
C VAL A 204 -17.14 -1.83 -9.92
N GLU A 205 -18.39 -1.88 -9.49
CA GLU A 205 -19.54 -1.33 -10.25
C GLU A 205 -19.39 0.17 -10.58
N PRO A 206 -18.98 1.06 -9.64
CA PRO A 206 -18.67 2.46 -9.96
C PRO A 206 -17.61 2.68 -11.04
N LEU A 207 -16.75 1.68 -11.29
CA LEU A 207 -15.67 1.75 -12.30
C LEU A 207 -16.06 1.06 -13.61
N ALA A 208 -17.33 0.66 -13.79
CA ALA A 208 -17.81 -0.01 -14.99
C ALA A 208 -17.69 0.84 -16.27
N GLU A 209 -17.57 2.16 -16.13
CA GLU A 209 -17.34 3.10 -17.25
C GLU A 209 -15.88 3.57 -17.34
N CYS A 210 -15.01 3.10 -16.44
CA CYS A 210 -13.60 3.47 -16.41
C CYS A 210 -12.73 2.48 -17.18
N SER A 211 -11.57 2.95 -17.67
CA SER A 211 -10.46 2.08 -18.05
C SER A 211 -9.30 2.30 -17.09
N LEU A 212 -8.87 1.24 -16.42
CA LEU A 212 -7.75 1.24 -15.49
C LEU A 212 -6.51 0.72 -16.20
N VAL A 213 -5.43 1.50 -16.20
CA VAL A 213 -4.10 1.09 -16.69
C VAL A 213 -3.17 0.94 -15.50
N VAL A 214 -2.55 -0.24 -15.36
CA VAL A 214 -1.73 -0.60 -14.20
C VAL A 214 -0.35 -1.05 -14.66
N ALA A 215 0.68 -0.59 -13.96
CA ALA A 215 2.05 -1.04 -14.14
C ALA A 215 2.75 -1.15 -12.77
N PRO A 216 3.41 -2.28 -12.48
CA PRO A 216 4.25 -2.37 -11.29
C PRO A 216 5.54 -1.56 -11.48
N TYR A 217 6.08 -1.04 -10.39
CA TYR A 217 7.41 -0.44 -10.34
C TYR A 217 8.27 -1.22 -9.33
N ALA A 218 9.59 -1.20 -9.55
CA ALA A 218 10.57 -1.76 -8.63
C ALA A 218 11.38 -0.62 -8.02
N ILE A 219 11.74 -0.77 -6.74
CA ILE A 219 12.70 0.07 -6.03
C ILE A 219 14.06 -0.65 -6.05
#